data_AF-A0A7C1L0B8-F1
#
_entry.id   AF-A0A7C1L0B8-F1
#
_cell.length_a   1.000
_cell.length_b   1.000
_cell.length_c   1.000
_cell.angle_alpha   90.00
_cell.angle_beta   90.00
_cell.angle_gamma   90.00
#
_symmetry.space_group_name_H-M   'P 1'
#
loop_
_entity.id
_entity.type
_entity.pdbx_description
1 polymer ?
#
loop_
_entity_poly.entity_id
_entity_poly.type
_entity_poly.pdbx_seq_one_letter_code
_entity_poly.pdbx_strand_id
1 'polypeptide(L)'
;MKMRVVLSLIPLFFSVRAGDIGSDTAVNRFNTQQTLDDGDRIAGFAALAAGFMLLGSNVTGTFDSFFPVSGAIDLNLGTLSLNQDLILHNISSISEWGNINGNNHVLEFAPSVDCMPSGTGSVTFDNLHMVFDGNTTFNAPPIKFSGESSIDGRGNVISFSPTFSIDVQANASLLLKDVILQGINNQNISLTDSTSTVSFQDVELILDDDYTFDAGRIDLIRNLKLTGDGNAFIYQSTNAFTIKGRAPQELVGSACQPGYCGALILDRGVTFSYDVASSSLLVLEDDSSQIIMNSATLAATNGLDLTKGTLKIDGKSSFMSADGITYGDGTAANNLCIEMLPAAVLEVTGPLITKNV
;
A
#
# COMPACT_ATOMS: atom_id res chain seq x y z
N MET A 1 59.68 -26.54 41.42
CA MET A 1 58.45 -25.83 41.81
C MET A 1 57.91 -25.14 40.57
N LYS A 2 56.91 -25.72 39.88
CA LYS A 2 56.32 -25.14 38.65
C LYS A 2 55.19 -24.20 39.06
N MET A 3 55.41 -22.90 38.90
CA MET A 3 54.41 -21.87 39.16
C MET A 3 53.44 -21.83 37.98
N ARG A 4 52.18 -22.22 38.21
CA ARG A 4 51.08 -22.06 37.26
C ARG A 4 50.46 -20.68 37.49
N VAL A 5 50.63 -19.78 36.53
CA VAL A 5 49.90 -18.52 36.49
C VAL A 5 48.51 -18.82 35.93
N VAL A 6 47.48 -18.67 36.76
CA VAL A 6 46.07 -18.77 36.35
C VAL A 6 45.63 -17.36 35.98
N LEU A 7 45.52 -17.09 34.68
CA LEU A 7 44.97 -15.84 34.15
C LEU A 7 43.44 -15.92 34.23
N SER A 8 42.85 -15.30 35.25
CA SER A 8 41.40 -15.16 35.37
C SER A 8 40.97 -13.95 34.54
N LEU A 9 40.37 -14.19 33.36
CA LEU A 9 39.57 -13.17 32.68
C LEU A 9 38.29 -12.98 33.48
N ILE A 10 38.14 -11.82 34.12
CA ILE A 10 36.87 -11.37 34.68
C ILE A 10 36.14 -10.63 33.55
N PRO A 11 35.07 -11.19 32.96
CA PRO A 11 34.25 -10.42 32.04
C PRO A 11 33.56 -9.30 32.83
N LEU A 12 34.04 -8.07 32.62
CA LEU A 12 33.32 -6.85 33.01
C LEU A 12 32.11 -6.73 32.07
N PHE A 13 30.97 -7.26 32.49
CA PHE A 13 29.70 -6.97 31.85
C PHE A 13 29.30 -5.53 32.20
N PHE A 14 29.76 -4.56 31.40
CA PHE A 14 29.13 -3.26 31.38
C PHE A 14 27.75 -3.45 30.74
N SER A 15 26.69 -3.34 31.54
CA SER A 15 25.36 -3.13 31.00
C SER A 15 25.39 -1.74 30.35
N VAL A 16 25.49 -1.73 29.02
CA VAL A 16 25.22 -0.52 28.23
C VAL A 16 23.76 -0.22 28.50
N ARG A 17 23.49 0.88 29.22
CA ARG A 17 22.13 1.36 29.38
C ARG A 17 21.81 2.14 28.12
N ALA A 18 20.61 1.90 27.59
CA ALA A 18 19.96 2.79 26.64
C ALA A 18 20.19 4.26 27.03
N GLY A 19 20.78 5.03 26.12
CA GLY A 19 20.97 6.46 26.22
C GLY A 19 19.74 7.22 25.71
N ASP A 20 19.39 8.30 26.40
CA ASP A 20 18.41 9.26 25.91
C ASP A 20 19.13 10.38 25.15
N ILE A 21 18.79 10.57 23.88
CA ILE A 21 19.13 11.75 23.10
C ILE A 21 18.05 12.79 23.37
N GLY A 22 18.37 13.81 24.17
CA GLY A 22 17.45 14.91 24.50
C GLY A 22 16.99 14.89 25.95
N SER A 23 15.75 15.31 26.17
CA SER A 23 15.11 15.34 27.50
C SER A 23 13.59 15.31 27.36
N ASP A 24 12.90 14.78 28.38
CA ASP A 24 11.44 14.84 28.51
C ASP A 24 10.97 16.06 29.33
N THR A 25 11.89 16.97 29.70
CA THR A 25 11.56 18.15 30.52
C THR A 25 12.09 19.46 29.98
N ALA A 26 13.05 19.42 29.04
CA ALA A 26 13.66 20.61 28.46
C ALA A 26 13.96 20.40 26.98
N VAL A 27 13.77 21.44 26.17
CA VAL A 27 14.06 21.38 24.73
C VAL A 27 15.56 21.38 24.50
N ASN A 28 16.04 20.31 23.86
CA ASN A 28 17.41 20.18 23.39
C ASN A 28 17.40 20.21 21.86
N ARG A 29 18.19 21.12 21.28
CA ARG A 29 18.35 21.22 19.82
C ARG A 29 19.71 20.67 19.41
N PHE A 30 19.68 19.71 18.50
CA PHE A 30 20.85 19.06 17.94
C PHE A 30 21.06 19.52 16.50
N ASN A 31 22.19 20.17 16.23
CA ASN A 31 22.57 20.63 14.89
C ASN A 31 23.62 19.72 14.23
N THR A 32 23.95 18.59 14.86
CA THR A 32 24.76 17.52 14.30
C THR A 32 23.91 16.27 14.22
N GLN A 33 24.18 15.38 13.26
CA GLN A 33 23.52 14.09 13.20
C GLN A 33 23.77 13.34 14.51
N GLN A 34 22.73 12.75 15.07
CA GLN A 34 22.84 11.94 16.29
C GLN A 34 22.97 10.47 15.94
N THR A 35 23.81 9.72 16.65
CA THR A 35 23.96 8.28 16.47
C THR A 35 23.28 7.57 17.62
N LEU A 36 22.43 6.60 17.31
CA LEU A 36 21.73 5.76 18.28
C LEU A 36 22.44 4.41 18.37
N ASP A 37 22.76 4.00 19.60
CA ASP A 37 23.15 2.65 19.97
C ASP A 37 21.92 1.79 20.30
N ASP A 38 22.13 0.50 20.57
CA ASP A 38 21.05 -0.43 20.86
C ASP A 38 20.30 -0.06 22.15
N GLY A 39 18.99 0.12 22.01
CA GLY A 39 18.09 0.55 23.07
C GLY A 39 17.95 2.06 23.22
N ASP A 40 18.75 2.88 22.50
CA ASP A 40 18.70 4.33 22.63
C ASP A 40 17.33 4.92 22.24
N ARG A 41 16.99 6.05 22.85
CA ARG A 41 15.73 6.77 22.60
C ARG A 41 16.00 8.23 22.24
N ILE A 42 15.35 8.70 21.19
CA ILE A 42 15.19 10.14 20.91
C ILE A 42 14.01 10.63 21.76
N ALA A 43 14.31 11.39 22.82
CA ALA A 43 13.36 11.80 23.85
C ALA A 43 12.38 12.90 23.38
N GLY A 44 11.32 13.13 24.16
CA GLY A 44 10.17 13.98 23.81
C GLY A 44 10.51 15.37 23.29
N PHE A 45 11.50 16.04 23.91
CA PHE A 45 11.90 17.39 23.53
C PHE A 45 13.25 17.47 22.80
N ALA A 46 13.60 16.44 22.02
CA ALA A 46 14.77 16.43 21.15
C ALA A 46 14.45 16.96 19.75
N ALA A 47 14.91 18.17 19.41
CA ALA A 47 14.80 18.74 18.08
C ALA A 47 16.04 18.39 17.24
N LEU A 48 15.87 17.52 16.23
CA LEU A 48 16.95 17.00 15.38
C LEU A 48 17.03 17.77 14.06
N ALA A 49 17.88 18.79 14.00
CA ALA A 49 18.02 19.62 12.80
C ALA A 49 18.97 19.04 11.75
N ALA A 50 19.75 18.02 12.10
CA ALA A 50 20.71 17.34 11.22
C ALA A 50 20.48 15.82 11.15
N GLY A 51 19.30 15.36 11.57
CA GLY A 51 18.86 13.98 11.48
C GLY A 51 19.49 13.07 12.53
N PHE A 52 19.40 11.78 12.26
CA PHE A 52 19.96 10.74 13.12
C PHE A 52 20.35 9.51 12.31
N MET A 53 21.13 8.63 12.91
CA MET A 53 21.45 7.32 12.35
C MET A 53 21.43 6.24 13.42
N LEU A 54 21.06 5.02 13.04
CA LEU A 54 21.31 3.83 13.86
C LEU A 54 22.75 3.35 13.61
N LEU A 55 23.45 2.89 14.65
CA LEU A 55 24.87 2.49 14.50
C LEU A 55 25.06 1.24 13.62
N GLY A 56 24.04 0.39 13.45
CA GLY A 56 24.13 -0.80 12.59
C GLY A 56 22.84 -1.62 12.53
N SER A 57 22.89 -2.73 11.80
CA SER A 57 21.70 -3.54 11.44
C SER A 57 21.05 -4.30 12.59
N ASN A 58 21.78 -4.45 13.69
CA ASN A 58 21.34 -5.13 14.91
C ASN A 58 20.99 -4.14 16.04
N VAL A 59 20.89 -2.85 15.73
CA VAL A 59 20.49 -1.79 16.65
C VAL A 59 18.99 -1.57 16.60
N THR A 60 18.35 -1.48 17.76
CA THR A 60 16.98 -0.97 17.90
C THR A 60 16.98 0.40 18.57
N GLY A 61 16.47 1.41 17.87
CA GLY A 61 16.26 2.76 18.42
C GLY A 61 14.78 3.06 18.63
N THR A 62 14.47 3.99 19.53
CA THR A 62 13.11 4.49 19.75
C THR A 62 12.98 5.96 19.40
N PHE A 63 11.95 6.32 18.64
CA PHE A 63 11.58 7.71 18.37
C PHE A 63 10.37 8.12 19.22
N ASP A 64 10.56 9.09 20.11
CA ASP A 64 9.56 9.57 21.07
C ASP A 64 9.42 11.10 21.04
N SER A 65 10.05 11.78 20.07
CA SER A 65 10.08 13.25 20.00
C SER A 65 8.81 13.84 19.41
N PHE A 66 8.39 14.99 19.95
CA PHE A 66 7.29 15.80 19.41
C PHE A 66 7.72 16.71 18.25
N PHE A 67 9.02 16.81 17.97
CA PHE A 67 9.54 17.72 16.97
C PHE A 67 9.77 17.03 15.62
N PRO A 68 9.43 17.71 14.51
CA PRO A 68 9.83 17.24 13.19
C PRO A 68 11.35 17.09 13.07
N VAL A 69 11.79 16.11 12.29
CA VAL A 69 13.20 15.85 11.99
C VAL A 69 13.57 16.56 10.69
N SER A 70 14.74 17.19 10.66
CA SER A 70 15.39 17.69 9.43
C SER A 70 16.75 17.03 9.26
N GLY A 71 17.27 16.95 8.03
CA GLY A 71 18.58 16.37 7.75
C GLY A 71 18.54 14.89 7.38
N ALA A 72 19.70 14.23 7.46
CA ALA A 72 19.86 12.85 6.97
C ALA A 72 19.42 11.82 8.02
N ILE A 73 18.54 10.91 7.62
CA ILE A 73 18.16 9.73 8.39
C ILE A 73 18.80 8.51 7.76
N ASP A 74 19.47 7.72 8.58
CA ASP A 74 20.12 6.48 8.15
C ASP A 74 19.84 5.37 9.17
N LEU A 75 19.01 4.41 8.76
CA LEU A 75 18.64 3.32 9.66
C LEU A 75 19.65 2.17 9.63
N ASN A 76 20.64 2.16 8.73
CA ASN A 76 21.67 1.11 8.62
C ASN A 76 21.11 -0.32 8.74
N LEU A 77 19.95 -0.60 8.14
CA LEU A 77 19.19 -1.86 8.26
C LEU A 77 18.73 -2.25 9.68
N GLY A 78 18.92 -1.38 10.67
CA GLY A 78 18.46 -1.54 12.05
C GLY A 78 16.96 -1.38 12.19
N THR A 79 16.46 -1.34 13.42
CA THR A 79 15.02 -1.20 13.69
C THR A 79 14.72 0.11 14.41
N LEU A 80 13.84 0.93 13.84
CA LEU A 80 13.29 2.11 14.52
C LEU A 80 11.89 1.81 15.03
N SER A 81 11.65 1.95 16.33
CA SER A 81 10.32 1.88 16.92
C SER A 81 9.75 3.28 17.14
N LEU A 82 8.54 3.53 16.66
CA LEU A 82 7.84 4.80 16.84
C LEU A 82 6.96 4.74 18.08
N ASN A 83 7.14 5.68 19.00
CA ASN A 83 6.23 5.97 20.11
C ASN A 83 5.47 7.30 19.89
N GLN A 84 5.85 8.03 18.84
CA GLN A 84 5.25 9.26 18.35
C GLN A 84 5.36 9.28 16.82
N ASP A 85 4.57 10.14 16.19
CA ASP A 85 4.65 10.34 14.75
C ASP A 85 6.00 10.94 14.36
N LEU A 86 6.66 10.32 13.38
CA LEU A 86 7.90 10.81 12.80
C LEU A 86 7.56 11.69 11.60
N ILE A 87 7.57 13.00 11.82
CA ILE A 87 7.32 13.99 10.78
C ILE A 87 8.65 14.49 10.23
N LEU A 88 8.86 14.32 8.93
CA LEU A 88 10.03 14.86 8.25
C LEU A 88 9.73 16.28 7.78
N HIS A 89 10.65 17.20 8.04
CA HIS A 89 10.55 18.58 7.57
C HIS A 89 11.38 18.78 6.31
N ASN A 90 11.11 19.87 5.57
CA ASN A 90 11.82 20.19 4.33
C ASN A 90 13.35 20.29 4.59
N ILE A 91 14.15 19.73 3.68
CA ILE A 91 15.60 19.40 3.81
C ILE A 91 15.86 18.09 4.58
N SER A 92 14.93 17.14 4.57
CA SER A 92 15.20 15.77 5.02
C SER A 92 15.59 14.89 3.85
N SER A 93 16.50 13.95 4.09
CA SER A 93 16.87 12.89 3.16
C SER A 93 17.00 11.57 3.91
N ILE A 94 16.72 10.47 3.24
CA ILE A 94 16.91 9.13 3.80
C ILE A 94 18.03 8.47 3.02
N SER A 95 19.08 8.06 3.72
CA SER A 95 20.30 7.52 3.12
C SER A 95 20.25 6.00 3.01
N GLU A 96 19.71 5.32 4.02
CA GLU A 96 19.49 3.88 4.01
C GLU A 96 18.30 3.52 4.91
N TRP A 97 17.54 2.52 4.46
CA TRP A 97 16.38 2.02 5.17
C TRP A 97 16.73 0.95 6.19
N GLY A 98 15.80 0.73 7.11
CA GLY A 98 15.81 -0.34 8.08
C GLY A 98 14.37 -0.73 8.37
N ASN A 99 14.19 -1.62 9.34
CA ASN A 99 12.86 -1.98 9.80
C ASN A 99 12.24 -0.80 10.56
N ILE A 100 10.94 -0.63 10.42
CA ILE A 100 10.18 0.34 11.20
C ILE A 100 9.04 -0.38 11.88
N ASN A 101 9.07 -0.38 13.21
CA ASN A 101 7.90 -0.72 14.00
C ASN A 101 7.12 0.57 14.23
N GLY A 102 6.05 0.75 13.47
CA GLY A 102 5.21 1.93 13.51
C GLY A 102 4.37 2.04 14.77
N ASN A 103 4.00 0.92 15.43
CA ASN A 103 3.08 0.93 16.57
C ASN A 103 1.79 1.78 16.33
N ASN A 104 1.28 1.82 15.10
CA ASN A 104 0.17 2.65 14.63
C ASN A 104 0.45 4.16 14.58
N HIS A 105 1.72 4.56 14.51
CA HIS A 105 2.13 5.95 14.29
C HIS A 105 2.36 6.27 12.81
N VAL A 106 2.42 7.57 12.54
CA VAL A 106 2.64 8.12 11.20
C VAL A 106 4.12 8.36 10.93
N LEU A 107 4.56 7.99 9.73
CA LEU A 107 5.78 8.49 9.11
C LEU A 107 5.39 9.44 7.97
N GLU A 108 5.53 10.74 8.20
CA GLU A 108 5.14 11.78 7.23
C GLU A 108 6.38 12.30 6.50
N PHE A 109 6.40 12.13 5.18
CA PHE A 109 7.49 12.52 4.30
C PHE A 109 7.31 13.95 3.83
N ALA A 110 8.34 14.76 4.00
CA ALA A 110 8.41 16.08 3.39
C ALA A 110 8.49 15.99 1.85
N PRO A 111 8.07 17.04 1.12
CA PRO A 111 8.23 17.11 -0.33
C PRO A 111 9.69 17.02 -0.82
N SER A 112 10.67 17.23 0.06
CA SER A 112 12.10 17.07 -0.28
C SER A 112 12.55 15.62 -0.37
N VAL A 113 11.73 14.66 0.11
CA VAL A 113 12.01 13.23 -0.01
C VAL A 113 11.40 12.73 -1.33
N ASP A 114 12.06 13.10 -2.43
CA ASP A 114 11.64 12.76 -3.79
C ASP A 114 12.12 11.37 -4.25
N CYS A 115 13.03 10.76 -3.50
CA CYS A 115 13.62 9.48 -3.81
C CYS A 115 13.89 8.69 -2.54
N MET A 116 13.51 7.42 -2.58
CA MET A 116 13.81 6.45 -1.55
C MET A 116 15.09 5.73 -1.94
N PRO A 117 16.13 5.71 -1.08
CA PRO A 117 17.44 5.20 -1.44
C PRO A 117 17.39 3.72 -1.81
N SER A 118 18.20 3.35 -2.81
CA SER A 118 18.51 1.95 -3.09
C SER A 118 19.33 1.36 -1.96
N GLY A 119 19.04 0.11 -1.59
CA GLY A 119 19.76 -0.60 -0.55
C GLY A 119 19.80 -2.09 -0.83
N THR A 120 20.61 -2.81 -0.07
CA THR A 120 20.64 -4.28 -0.11
C THR A 120 19.84 -4.84 1.05
N GLY A 121 18.94 -5.79 0.78
CA GLY A 121 18.16 -6.46 1.80
C GLY A 121 16.66 -6.42 1.50
N SER A 122 15.86 -6.68 2.51
CA SER A 122 14.42 -6.41 2.53
C SER A 122 14.11 -5.84 3.91
N VAL A 123 13.29 -4.80 3.97
CA VAL A 123 12.91 -4.13 5.21
C VAL A 123 11.47 -4.43 5.55
N THR A 124 11.15 -4.43 6.84
CA THR A 124 9.77 -4.67 7.33
C THR A 124 9.22 -3.42 7.97
N PHE A 125 8.04 -3.01 7.51
CA PHE A 125 7.22 -1.96 8.12
C PHE A 125 6.02 -2.62 8.79
N ASP A 126 5.94 -2.49 10.11
CA ASP A 126 4.90 -3.11 10.93
C ASP A 126 3.99 -2.03 11.51
N ASN A 127 2.67 -2.15 11.31
CA ASN A 127 1.68 -1.21 11.84
C ASN A 127 2.04 0.26 11.58
N LEU A 128 2.39 0.60 10.33
CA LEU A 128 2.92 1.91 9.96
C LEU A 128 1.99 2.64 8.98
N HIS A 129 1.76 3.93 9.25
CA HIS A 129 1.02 4.81 8.35
C HIS A 129 1.99 5.78 7.66
N MET A 130 2.26 5.56 6.38
CA MET A 130 3.12 6.42 5.58
C MET A 130 2.29 7.50 4.88
N VAL A 131 2.76 8.75 4.92
CA VAL A 131 2.10 9.89 4.29
C VAL A 131 3.09 10.66 3.42
N PHE A 132 2.75 10.89 2.16
CA PHE A 132 3.62 11.53 1.18
C PHE A 132 3.14 12.92 0.79
N ASP A 133 3.92 13.96 1.12
CA ASP A 133 3.61 15.36 0.74
C ASP A 133 4.18 15.79 -0.63
N GLY A 134 4.79 14.87 -1.37
CA GLY A 134 5.29 15.12 -2.71
C GLY A 134 5.38 13.84 -3.52
N ASN A 135 5.72 14.00 -4.80
CA ASN A 135 6.01 12.85 -5.65
C ASN A 135 7.29 12.17 -5.17
N THR A 136 7.29 10.84 -5.13
CA THR A 136 8.42 10.06 -4.64
C THR A 136 8.70 8.86 -5.54
N THR A 137 9.97 8.55 -5.76
CA THR A 137 10.39 7.32 -6.46
C THR A 137 10.88 6.28 -5.46
N PHE A 138 10.32 5.07 -5.51
CA PHE A 138 10.83 3.90 -4.78
C PHE A 138 11.93 3.18 -5.57
N ASN A 139 13.19 3.51 -5.26
CA ASN A 139 14.36 2.74 -5.70
C ASN A 139 14.83 1.72 -4.64
N ALA A 140 14.03 1.51 -3.60
CA ALA A 140 14.34 0.72 -2.43
C ALA A 140 14.38 -0.80 -2.72
N PRO A 141 14.96 -1.60 -1.80
CA PRO A 141 14.69 -3.03 -1.75
C PRO A 141 13.20 -3.34 -1.56
N PRO A 142 12.78 -4.61 -1.73
CA PRO A 142 11.44 -5.05 -1.37
C PRO A 142 11.05 -4.65 0.06
N ILE A 143 9.92 -3.97 0.20
CA ILE A 143 9.35 -3.56 1.50
C ILE A 143 8.26 -4.55 1.89
N LYS A 144 8.42 -5.17 3.05
CA LYS A 144 7.42 -6.06 3.63
C LYS A 144 6.52 -5.26 4.55
N PHE A 145 5.20 -5.35 4.35
CA PHE A 145 4.23 -4.78 5.26
C PHE A 145 3.64 -5.87 6.14
N SER A 146 3.71 -5.69 7.46
CA SER A 146 3.04 -6.53 8.46
C SER A 146 2.06 -5.71 9.30
N GLY A 147 1.14 -6.40 9.98
CA GLY A 147 0.09 -5.76 10.77
C GLY A 147 -0.87 -4.93 9.90
N GLU A 148 -1.35 -3.81 10.43
CA GLU A 148 -2.25 -2.88 9.73
C GLU A 148 -1.48 -1.64 9.29
N SER A 149 -1.20 -1.52 8.00
CA SER A 149 -0.40 -0.42 7.47
C SER A 149 -1.12 0.34 6.37
N SER A 150 -0.67 1.57 6.09
CA SER A 150 -1.21 2.37 4.99
C SER A 150 -0.16 3.22 4.29
N ILE A 151 -0.41 3.51 3.01
CA ILE A 151 0.28 4.52 2.22
C ILE A 151 -0.77 5.53 1.75
N ASP A 152 -0.67 6.76 2.25
CA ASP A 152 -1.46 7.91 1.82
C ASP A 152 -0.60 8.81 0.93
N GLY A 153 -0.94 8.86 -0.35
CA GLY A 153 -0.22 9.68 -1.33
C GLY A 153 -0.62 11.16 -1.31
N ARG A 154 -1.71 11.56 -0.64
CA ARG A 154 -2.30 12.91 -0.70
C ARG A 154 -2.47 13.46 -2.13
N GLY A 155 -2.75 12.58 -3.09
CA GLY A 155 -2.92 12.85 -4.51
C GLY A 155 -1.61 12.88 -5.32
N ASN A 156 -0.46 12.56 -4.70
CA ASN A 156 0.84 12.54 -5.37
C ASN A 156 1.10 11.24 -6.13
N VAL A 157 2.15 11.27 -6.96
CA VAL A 157 2.63 10.12 -7.72
C VAL A 157 3.74 9.42 -6.94
N ILE A 158 3.60 8.11 -6.76
CA ILE A 158 4.65 7.23 -6.29
C ILE A 158 5.09 6.32 -7.44
N SER A 159 6.32 6.50 -7.91
CA SER A 159 6.89 5.74 -9.03
C SER A 159 7.72 4.57 -8.51
N PHE A 160 7.46 3.37 -9.01
CA PHE A 160 8.21 2.17 -8.67
C PHE A 160 9.38 2.01 -9.63
N SER A 161 10.57 1.72 -9.10
CA SER A 161 11.65 1.20 -9.94
C SER A 161 11.29 -0.22 -10.43
N PRO A 162 11.85 -0.68 -11.57
CA PRO A 162 11.50 -1.99 -12.14
C PRO A 162 11.72 -3.19 -11.20
N THR A 163 12.59 -3.05 -10.20
CA THR A 163 12.94 -4.10 -9.24
C THR A 163 12.28 -3.93 -7.88
N PHE A 164 11.54 -2.84 -7.66
CA PHE A 164 10.88 -2.59 -6.39
C PHE A 164 9.64 -3.47 -6.24
N SER A 165 9.41 -3.97 -5.04
CA SER A 165 8.17 -4.66 -4.70
C SER A 165 7.71 -4.34 -3.28
N ILE A 166 6.40 -4.48 -3.09
CA ILE A 166 5.67 -4.42 -1.84
C ILE A 166 5.18 -5.84 -1.56
N ASP A 167 5.54 -6.40 -0.41
CA ASP A 167 5.16 -7.74 -0.01
C ASP A 167 4.29 -7.68 1.26
N VAL A 168 2.97 -7.82 1.11
CA VAL A 168 2.04 -7.81 2.24
C VAL A 168 2.06 -9.19 2.90
N GLN A 169 2.47 -9.23 4.17
CA GLN A 169 2.68 -10.47 4.93
C GLN A 169 1.38 -11.17 5.32
N ALA A 170 1.47 -12.42 5.76
CA ALA A 170 0.34 -13.18 6.29
C ALA A 170 -0.36 -12.43 7.43
N ASN A 171 -1.69 -12.45 7.44
CA ASN A 171 -2.58 -11.73 8.36
C ASN A 171 -2.37 -10.20 8.40
N ALA A 172 -1.67 -9.63 7.42
CA ALA A 172 -1.47 -8.19 7.31
C ALA A 172 -2.48 -7.55 6.35
N SER A 173 -2.69 -6.24 6.54
CA SER A 173 -3.48 -5.41 5.63
C SER A 173 -2.71 -4.17 5.23
N LEU A 174 -2.82 -3.82 3.94
CA LEU A 174 -2.25 -2.59 3.39
C LEU A 174 -3.36 -1.76 2.74
N LEU A 175 -3.56 -0.54 3.23
CA LEU A 175 -4.42 0.46 2.59
C LEU A 175 -3.57 1.37 1.69
N LEU A 176 -3.90 1.42 0.40
CA LEU A 176 -3.39 2.39 -0.56
C LEU A 176 -4.46 3.47 -0.74
N LYS A 177 -4.11 4.73 -0.48
CA LYS A 177 -5.06 5.83 -0.41
C LYS A 177 -4.55 7.08 -1.11
N ASP A 178 -5.44 7.73 -1.88
CA ASP A 178 -5.20 9.01 -2.54
C ASP A 178 -3.83 9.04 -3.25
N VAL A 179 -3.56 8.07 -4.12
CA VAL A 179 -2.23 7.89 -4.71
C VAL A 179 -2.28 7.42 -6.16
N ILE A 180 -1.37 7.92 -6.98
CA ILE A 180 -1.10 7.41 -8.32
C ILE A 180 0.17 6.55 -8.23
N LEU A 181 0.03 5.23 -8.41
CA LEU A 181 1.15 4.31 -8.45
C LEU A 181 1.57 4.07 -9.91
N GLN A 182 2.81 4.42 -10.23
CA GLN A 182 3.36 4.26 -11.56
C GLN A 182 4.44 3.18 -11.59
N GLY A 183 4.54 2.47 -12.71
CA GLY A 183 5.56 1.43 -12.88
C GLY A 183 5.11 0.07 -12.39
N ILE A 184 3.79 -0.16 -12.32
CA ILE A 184 3.24 -1.43 -11.87
C ILE A 184 3.42 -2.47 -12.97
N ASN A 185 4.07 -3.57 -12.64
CA ASN A 185 4.30 -4.74 -13.50
C ASN A 185 4.45 -6.01 -12.65
N ASN A 186 4.46 -7.17 -13.30
CA ASN A 186 4.72 -8.47 -12.68
C ASN A 186 3.93 -8.68 -11.38
N GLN A 187 4.63 -8.71 -10.24
CA GLN A 187 4.03 -8.82 -8.91
C GLN A 187 4.60 -7.74 -7.98
N ASN A 188 4.77 -6.49 -8.46
CA ASN A 188 5.34 -5.42 -7.63
C ASN A 188 4.51 -5.13 -6.36
N ILE A 189 3.25 -5.55 -6.32
CA ILE A 189 2.45 -5.59 -5.09
C ILE A 189 2.01 -7.04 -4.93
N SER A 190 2.65 -7.76 -4.02
CA SER A 190 2.43 -9.19 -3.78
C SER A 190 1.83 -9.42 -2.40
N LEU A 191 1.02 -10.47 -2.28
CA LEU A 191 0.39 -10.88 -1.03
C LEU A 191 0.91 -12.27 -0.68
N THR A 192 1.38 -12.45 0.55
CA THR A 192 2.11 -13.67 0.93
C THR A 192 1.20 -14.90 0.99
N ASP A 193 -0.07 -14.74 1.37
CA ASP A 193 -1.04 -15.83 1.45
C ASP A 193 -2.49 -15.34 1.32
N SER A 194 -3.46 -16.25 1.50
CA SER A 194 -4.90 -15.96 1.40
C SER A 194 -5.47 -15.16 2.58
N THR A 195 -4.70 -14.90 3.63
CA THR A 195 -5.14 -14.15 4.82
C THR A 195 -4.82 -12.66 4.71
N SER A 196 -3.89 -12.28 3.83
CA SER A 196 -3.51 -10.89 3.62
C SER A 196 -4.51 -10.13 2.74
N THR A 197 -4.49 -8.80 2.87
CA THR A 197 -5.44 -7.91 2.20
C THR A 197 -4.76 -6.66 1.66
N VAL A 198 -5.09 -6.27 0.44
CA VAL A 198 -4.83 -4.92 -0.05
C VAL A 198 -6.15 -4.19 -0.25
N SER A 199 -6.21 -2.97 0.24
CA SER A 199 -7.37 -2.10 0.09
C SER A 199 -7.03 -0.87 -0.74
N PHE A 200 -7.93 -0.46 -1.63
CA PHE A 200 -7.74 0.71 -2.48
C PHE A 200 -8.79 1.78 -2.18
N GLN A 201 -8.34 3.02 -1.99
CA GLN A 201 -9.19 4.18 -1.79
C GLN A 201 -8.68 5.36 -2.63
N ASP A 202 -9.37 5.66 -3.74
CA ASP A 202 -9.01 6.77 -4.62
C ASP A 202 -7.58 6.61 -5.18
N VAL A 203 -7.33 5.45 -5.81
CA VAL A 203 -6.03 5.03 -6.35
C VAL A 203 -6.06 4.92 -7.86
N GLU A 204 -4.98 5.32 -8.53
CA GLU A 204 -4.71 5.01 -9.94
C GLU A 204 -3.47 4.10 -10.03
N LEU A 205 -3.59 2.96 -10.71
CA LEU A 205 -2.47 2.11 -11.09
C LEU A 205 -2.15 2.34 -12.57
N ILE A 206 -0.92 2.76 -12.85
CA ILE A 206 -0.38 2.88 -14.20
C ILE A 206 0.52 1.67 -14.44
N LEU A 207 0.02 0.76 -15.28
CA LEU A 207 0.68 -0.49 -15.64
C LEU A 207 1.73 -0.22 -16.73
N ASP A 208 2.97 -0.59 -16.46
CA ASP A 208 4.08 -0.54 -17.42
C ASP A 208 4.26 -1.87 -18.17
N ASP A 209 3.74 -2.97 -17.60
CA ASP A 209 3.64 -4.32 -18.19
C ASP A 209 2.45 -5.04 -17.54
N ASP A 210 2.20 -6.28 -17.94
CA ASP A 210 1.21 -7.14 -17.29
C ASP A 210 1.50 -7.29 -15.78
N TYR A 211 0.46 -7.15 -14.97
CA TYR A 211 0.51 -7.30 -13.52
C TYR A 211 -0.40 -8.44 -13.06
N THR A 212 0.12 -9.34 -12.24
CA THR A 212 -0.59 -10.52 -11.72
C THR A 212 -0.85 -10.39 -10.23
N PHE A 213 -2.10 -10.60 -9.85
CA PHE A 213 -2.57 -10.70 -8.47
C PHE A 213 -3.04 -12.13 -8.19
N ASP A 214 -2.20 -12.95 -7.56
CA ASP A 214 -2.40 -14.41 -7.41
C ASP A 214 -2.70 -14.88 -5.98
N ALA A 215 -2.62 -14.00 -4.98
CA ALA A 215 -2.83 -14.34 -3.57
C ALA A 215 -3.55 -13.23 -2.80
N GLY A 216 -4.18 -13.61 -1.69
CA GLY A 216 -4.89 -12.69 -0.79
C GLY A 216 -6.11 -12.02 -1.41
N ARG A 217 -6.74 -11.07 -0.71
CA ARG A 217 -7.98 -10.42 -1.17
C ARG A 217 -7.80 -8.95 -1.51
N ILE A 218 -8.66 -8.45 -2.40
CA ILE A 218 -8.77 -7.02 -2.73
C ILE A 218 -10.06 -6.48 -2.13
N ASP A 219 -9.96 -5.38 -1.39
CA ASP A 219 -11.10 -4.60 -0.90
C ASP A 219 -11.07 -3.19 -1.55
N LEU A 220 -11.98 -2.93 -2.47
CA LEU A 220 -12.07 -1.64 -3.16
C LEU A 220 -13.07 -0.74 -2.45
N ILE A 221 -12.55 0.16 -1.60
CA ILE A 221 -13.34 1.06 -0.74
C ILE A 221 -13.94 2.22 -1.54
N ARG A 222 -13.17 2.77 -2.48
CA ARG A 222 -13.59 3.86 -3.39
C ARG A 222 -13.14 3.59 -4.82
N ASN A 223 -12.49 4.55 -5.48
CA ASN A 223 -12.09 4.39 -6.86
C ASN A 223 -10.76 3.64 -6.95
N LEU A 224 -10.69 2.67 -7.86
CA LEU A 224 -9.46 2.09 -8.36
C LEU A 224 -9.49 2.23 -9.87
N LYS A 225 -8.60 3.06 -10.38
CA LYS A 225 -8.44 3.28 -11.82
C LYS A 225 -7.23 2.51 -12.33
N LEU A 226 -7.44 1.71 -13.36
CA LEU A 226 -6.39 0.98 -14.06
C LEU A 226 -6.15 1.64 -15.42
N THR A 227 -4.89 1.91 -15.73
CA THR A 227 -4.44 2.40 -17.04
C THR A 227 -3.18 1.66 -17.47
N GLY A 228 -2.94 1.58 -18.78
CA GLY A 228 -1.79 0.87 -19.34
C GLY A 228 -2.19 0.24 -20.66
N ASP A 229 -2.11 1.01 -21.74
CA ASP A 229 -2.60 0.60 -23.06
C ASP A 229 -1.86 -0.66 -23.55
N GLY A 230 -2.63 -1.71 -23.83
CA GLY A 230 -2.09 -3.01 -24.25
C GLY A 230 -1.62 -3.92 -23.12
N ASN A 231 -1.65 -3.47 -21.85
CA ASN A 231 -1.25 -4.26 -20.68
C ASN A 231 -2.47 -4.82 -19.94
N ALA A 232 -2.26 -5.88 -19.17
CA ALA A 232 -3.29 -6.58 -18.41
C ALA A 232 -3.09 -6.51 -16.89
N PHE A 233 -4.17 -6.25 -16.17
CA PHE A 233 -4.31 -6.61 -14.76
C PHE A 233 -4.91 -8.01 -14.69
N ILE A 234 -4.14 -9.00 -14.24
CA ILE A 234 -4.50 -10.41 -14.21
C ILE A 234 -4.85 -10.81 -12.78
N TYR A 235 -6.13 -11.05 -12.53
CA TYR A 235 -6.64 -11.53 -11.26
C TYR A 235 -6.70 -13.06 -11.25
N GLN A 236 -5.85 -13.69 -10.42
CA GLN A 236 -5.71 -15.15 -10.26
C GLN A 236 -5.92 -15.62 -8.81
N SER A 237 -6.14 -14.70 -7.86
CA SER A 237 -6.37 -15.07 -6.47
C SER A 237 -7.63 -15.90 -6.28
N THR A 238 -7.56 -16.88 -5.38
CA THR A 238 -8.72 -17.70 -4.98
C THR A 238 -9.64 -17.01 -3.96
N ASN A 239 -9.26 -15.84 -3.47
CA ASN A 239 -10.08 -15.02 -2.58
C ASN A 239 -10.95 -14.05 -3.36
N ALA A 240 -11.77 -13.25 -2.67
CA ALA A 240 -12.65 -12.28 -3.32
C ALA A 240 -11.93 -10.98 -3.71
N PHE A 241 -12.35 -10.39 -4.82
CA PHE A 241 -12.19 -8.99 -5.17
C PHE A 241 -13.53 -8.33 -4.84
N THR A 242 -13.61 -7.60 -3.73
CA THR A 242 -14.85 -6.95 -3.29
C THR A 242 -14.84 -5.47 -3.63
N ILE A 243 -15.80 -5.03 -4.45
CA ILE A 243 -16.10 -3.62 -4.68
C ILE A 243 -17.14 -3.19 -3.66
N LYS A 244 -16.74 -2.30 -2.76
CA LYS A 244 -17.59 -1.90 -1.64
C LYS A 244 -18.80 -1.11 -2.12
N GLY A 245 -19.88 -1.27 -1.36
CA GLY A 245 -21.14 -0.60 -1.56
C GLY A 245 -21.12 0.83 -1.02
N ARG A 246 -22.29 1.43 -0.89
CA ARG A 246 -22.43 2.79 -0.38
C ARG A 246 -22.07 2.77 1.10
N ALA A 247 -20.96 3.42 1.46
CA ALA A 247 -20.71 3.74 2.84
C ALA A 247 -21.81 4.71 3.33
N PRO A 248 -22.41 4.45 4.51
CA PRO A 248 -23.40 5.35 5.07
C PRO A 248 -22.81 6.75 5.23
N GLN A 249 -23.68 7.74 5.10
CA GLN A 249 -23.28 9.12 5.25
C GLN A 249 -22.80 9.36 6.68
N GLU A 250 -21.49 9.54 6.89
CA GLU A 250 -20.96 9.88 8.20
C GLU A 250 -21.13 11.37 8.49
N LEU A 251 -21.76 11.67 9.63
CA LEU A 251 -21.75 12.99 10.25
C LEU A 251 -20.39 13.20 10.92
N VAL A 252 -19.45 13.81 10.20
CA VAL A 252 -18.17 14.25 10.79
C VAL A 252 -18.35 15.68 11.27
N GLY A 253 -18.61 15.84 12.56
CA GLY A 253 -18.93 17.13 13.17
C GLY A 253 -20.31 17.66 12.73
N SER A 254 -20.35 18.86 12.14
CA SER A 254 -21.58 19.48 11.61
C SER A 254 -21.69 19.41 10.08
N ALA A 255 -20.74 18.75 9.42
CA ALA A 255 -20.71 18.61 7.97
C ALA A 255 -21.18 17.23 7.55
N CYS A 256 -22.18 17.20 6.69
CA CYS A 256 -22.61 16.01 5.98
C CYS A 256 -21.56 15.68 4.89
N GLN A 257 -20.69 14.70 5.11
CA GLN A 257 -19.82 14.18 4.04
C GLN A 257 -20.68 13.38 3.06
N PRO A 258 -20.57 13.53 1.73
CA PRO A 258 -21.28 12.65 0.81
C PRO A 258 -20.80 11.21 1.02
N GLY A 259 -21.73 10.25 1.09
CA GLY A 259 -21.38 8.83 1.10
C GLY A 259 -20.62 8.48 -0.18
N TYR A 260 -19.73 7.50 -0.10
CA TYR A 260 -18.92 7.01 -1.21
C TYR A 260 -19.29 5.58 -1.58
N CYS A 261 -19.01 5.17 -2.81
CA CYS A 261 -19.17 3.81 -3.30
C CYS A 261 -17.88 3.37 -4.02
N GLY A 262 -17.62 2.07 -4.05
CA GLY A 262 -16.49 1.52 -4.78
C GLY A 262 -16.72 1.57 -6.29
N ALA A 263 -15.69 1.92 -7.06
CA ALA A 263 -15.72 1.88 -8.52
C ALA A 263 -14.40 1.36 -9.10
N LEU A 264 -14.47 0.22 -9.80
CA LEU A 264 -13.36 -0.26 -10.62
C LEU A 264 -13.44 0.41 -12.00
N ILE A 265 -12.44 1.23 -12.33
CA ILE A 265 -12.40 2.01 -13.56
C ILE A 265 -11.30 1.44 -14.45
N LEU A 266 -11.70 0.85 -15.57
CA LEU A 266 -10.80 0.36 -16.61
C LEU A 266 -10.72 1.42 -17.71
N ASP A 267 -9.55 2.00 -17.93
CA ASP A 267 -9.38 3.13 -18.83
C ASP A 267 -8.17 2.93 -19.78
N ARG A 268 -8.21 3.60 -20.93
CA ARG A 268 -7.11 3.66 -21.92
C ARG A 268 -6.57 2.29 -22.35
N GLY A 269 -7.42 1.42 -22.91
CA GLY A 269 -6.97 0.19 -23.57
C GLY A 269 -6.46 -0.90 -22.63
N VAL A 270 -6.55 -0.71 -21.31
CA VAL A 270 -6.16 -1.74 -20.34
C VAL A 270 -7.09 -2.95 -20.42
N THR A 271 -6.54 -4.12 -20.14
CA THR A 271 -7.32 -5.36 -19.99
C THR A 271 -7.41 -5.75 -18.52
N PHE A 272 -8.61 -5.93 -18.00
CA PHE A 272 -8.82 -6.65 -16.75
C PHE A 272 -9.10 -8.13 -17.09
N SER A 273 -8.18 -9.01 -16.72
CA SER A 273 -8.26 -10.44 -16.94
C SER A 273 -8.67 -11.15 -15.65
N TYR A 274 -9.88 -11.69 -15.63
CA TYR A 274 -10.42 -12.53 -14.56
C TYR A 274 -10.07 -14.00 -14.85
N ASP A 275 -8.93 -14.45 -14.31
CA ASP A 275 -8.34 -15.75 -14.60
C ASP A 275 -8.38 -16.67 -13.37
N VAL A 276 -9.59 -16.95 -12.90
CA VAL A 276 -9.83 -17.80 -11.73
C VAL A 276 -10.80 -18.92 -12.08
N ALA A 277 -10.76 -20.00 -11.29
CA ALA A 277 -11.64 -21.15 -11.51
C ALA A 277 -13.10 -20.91 -11.08
N SER A 278 -13.34 -19.97 -10.15
CA SER A 278 -14.68 -19.60 -9.71
C SER A 278 -15.21 -18.41 -10.51
N SER A 279 -16.48 -18.43 -10.91
CA SER A 279 -17.11 -17.31 -11.63
C SER A 279 -17.53 -16.13 -10.73
N SER A 280 -17.44 -16.25 -9.40
CA SER A 280 -18.14 -15.36 -8.45
C SER A 280 -17.24 -14.63 -7.44
N LEU A 281 -15.92 -14.56 -7.70
CA LEU A 281 -14.97 -13.89 -6.80
C LEU A 281 -14.90 -12.37 -7.02
N LEU A 282 -15.36 -11.85 -8.16
CA LEU A 282 -15.56 -10.41 -8.35
C LEU A 282 -16.93 -10.01 -7.79
N VAL A 283 -16.94 -9.45 -6.59
CA VAL A 283 -18.15 -9.19 -5.80
C VAL A 283 -18.47 -7.70 -5.79
N LEU A 284 -19.67 -7.34 -6.27
CA LEU A 284 -20.29 -6.04 -6.06
C LEU A 284 -21.15 -6.12 -4.79
N GLU A 285 -20.81 -5.35 -3.76
CA GLU A 285 -21.43 -5.49 -2.44
C GLU A 285 -22.93 -5.12 -2.46
N ASP A 286 -23.28 -4.00 -3.13
CA ASP A 286 -24.65 -3.51 -3.29
C ASP A 286 -24.91 -2.90 -4.68
N ASP A 287 -26.06 -2.25 -4.85
CA ASP A 287 -26.50 -1.62 -6.10
C ASP A 287 -25.70 -0.36 -6.49
N SER A 288 -24.92 0.18 -5.56
CA SER A 288 -24.10 1.38 -5.77
C SER A 288 -22.67 1.06 -6.21
N SER A 289 -22.19 -0.17 -6.03
CA SER A 289 -20.88 -0.62 -6.51
C SER A 289 -20.80 -0.56 -8.04
N GLN A 290 -19.66 -0.12 -8.58
CA GLN A 290 -19.53 0.14 -10.02
C GLN A 290 -18.33 -0.55 -10.67
N ILE A 291 -18.53 -0.97 -11.92
CA ILE A 291 -17.47 -1.27 -12.88
C ILE A 291 -17.66 -0.32 -14.05
N ILE A 292 -16.63 0.46 -14.38
CA ILE A 292 -16.65 1.45 -15.45
C ILE A 292 -15.60 1.05 -16.48
N MET A 293 -16.01 0.89 -17.73
CA MET A 293 -15.10 0.57 -18.84
C MET A 293 -15.08 1.73 -19.80
N ASN A 294 -13.91 2.34 -20.00
CA ASN A 294 -13.68 3.37 -20.99
C ASN A 294 -12.62 2.91 -21.99
N SER A 295 -13.09 2.43 -23.14
CA SER A 295 -12.23 1.87 -24.18
C SER A 295 -11.28 0.79 -23.64
N ALA A 296 -11.83 -0.15 -22.85
CA ALA A 296 -11.08 -1.17 -22.13
C ALA A 296 -11.65 -2.57 -22.37
N THR A 297 -10.91 -3.59 -21.96
CA THR A 297 -11.29 -5.00 -22.11
C THR A 297 -11.54 -5.64 -20.76
N LEU A 298 -12.67 -6.33 -20.60
CA LEU A 298 -12.93 -7.24 -19.49
C LEU A 298 -12.93 -8.67 -20.04
N ALA A 299 -11.91 -9.43 -19.66
CA ALA A 299 -11.70 -10.81 -20.07
C ALA A 299 -11.95 -11.77 -18.91
N ALA A 300 -12.53 -12.95 -19.17
CA ALA A 300 -12.74 -13.98 -18.17
C ALA A 300 -12.50 -15.38 -18.75
N THR A 301 -11.61 -16.15 -18.12
CA THR A 301 -11.21 -17.49 -18.61
C THR A 301 -12.33 -18.52 -18.45
N ASN A 302 -12.89 -18.66 -17.25
CA ASN A 302 -13.89 -19.68 -16.90
C ASN A 302 -15.30 -19.10 -16.66
N GLY A 303 -15.58 -17.97 -17.31
CA GLY A 303 -16.79 -17.19 -17.12
C GLY A 303 -16.76 -16.26 -15.91
N LEU A 304 -17.71 -15.33 -15.87
CA LEU A 304 -17.82 -14.30 -14.84
C LEU A 304 -19.29 -14.04 -14.51
N ASP A 305 -19.64 -14.15 -13.23
CA ASP A 305 -20.97 -13.86 -12.71
C ASP A 305 -20.95 -12.51 -11.98
N LEU A 306 -21.69 -11.54 -12.51
CA LEU A 306 -21.88 -10.24 -11.89
C LEU A 306 -23.30 -10.13 -11.35
N THR A 307 -23.43 -9.88 -10.06
CA THR A 307 -24.71 -9.65 -9.38
C THR A 307 -24.69 -8.29 -8.70
N LYS A 308 -25.84 -7.60 -8.65
CA LYS A 308 -25.97 -6.23 -8.11
C LYS A 308 -25.13 -5.21 -8.87
N GLY A 309 -25.03 -3.98 -8.35
CA GLY A 309 -24.17 -2.91 -8.86
C GLY A 309 -24.54 -2.38 -10.24
N THR A 310 -23.62 -1.59 -10.80
CA THR A 310 -23.73 -0.97 -12.12
C THR A 310 -22.48 -1.23 -12.95
N LEU A 311 -22.69 -1.75 -14.16
CA LEU A 311 -21.67 -1.86 -15.21
C LEU A 311 -21.88 -0.74 -16.23
N LYS A 312 -20.96 0.20 -16.28
CA LYS A 312 -21.00 1.38 -17.15
C LYS A 312 -20.01 1.21 -18.30
N ILE A 313 -20.50 1.36 -19.53
CA ILE A 313 -19.69 1.22 -20.74
C ILE A 313 -19.58 2.57 -21.45
N ASP A 314 -18.35 2.97 -21.71
CA ASP A 314 -17.96 4.13 -22.51
C ASP A 314 -16.90 3.75 -23.55
N GLY A 315 -16.80 4.58 -24.59
CA GLY A 315 -15.86 4.39 -25.69
C GLY A 315 -16.03 3.04 -26.39
N LYS A 316 -14.93 2.48 -26.91
CA LYS A 316 -14.93 1.18 -27.58
C LYS A 316 -14.41 0.10 -26.63
N SER A 317 -15.29 -0.52 -25.88
CA SER A 317 -14.95 -1.53 -24.87
C SER A 317 -15.26 -2.95 -25.36
N SER A 318 -14.63 -3.96 -24.75
CA SER A 318 -14.83 -5.36 -25.15
C SER A 318 -15.01 -6.34 -23.98
N PHE A 319 -15.85 -7.34 -24.21
CA PHE A 319 -16.03 -8.52 -23.37
C PHE A 319 -15.48 -9.75 -24.06
N MET A 320 -14.64 -10.50 -23.33
CA MET A 320 -14.00 -11.70 -23.83
C MET A 320 -14.15 -12.84 -22.83
N SER A 321 -15.03 -13.80 -23.11
CA SER A 321 -15.12 -15.01 -22.29
C SER A 321 -15.58 -16.22 -23.09
N ALA A 322 -14.89 -17.35 -22.96
CA ALA A 322 -15.31 -18.57 -23.63
C ALA A 322 -16.60 -19.14 -23.03
N ASP A 323 -16.71 -19.13 -21.70
CA ASP A 323 -17.85 -19.68 -20.95
C ASP A 323 -18.94 -18.65 -20.66
N GLY A 324 -18.65 -17.37 -20.94
CA GLY A 324 -19.60 -16.27 -20.96
C GLY A 324 -19.63 -15.42 -19.71
N ILE A 325 -20.32 -14.29 -19.82
CA ILE A 325 -20.54 -13.37 -18.70
C ILE A 325 -22.02 -13.42 -18.33
N THR A 326 -22.31 -13.76 -17.08
CA THR A 326 -23.68 -13.81 -16.52
C THR A 326 -23.98 -12.55 -15.73
N TYR A 327 -25.17 -12.00 -15.93
CA TYR A 327 -25.68 -10.85 -15.18
C TYR A 327 -26.91 -11.25 -14.36
N GLY A 328 -26.86 -11.06 -13.04
CA GLY A 328 -27.93 -11.43 -12.11
C GLY A 328 -27.98 -12.92 -11.78
N ASP A 329 -28.87 -13.29 -10.86
CA ASP A 329 -29.01 -14.67 -10.35
C ASP A 329 -30.44 -15.22 -10.37
N GLY A 330 -31.39 -14.49 -10.98
CA GLY A 330 -32.81 -14.82 -10.98
C GLY A 330 -33.61 -14.17 -9.85
N THR A 331 -32.98 -13.32 -9.03
CA THR A 331 -33.65 -12.55 -7.97
C THR A 331 -33.53 -11.04 -8.20
N ALA A 332 -34.62 -10.31 -7.97
CA ALA A 332 -34.68 -8.86 -8.23
C ALA A 332 -33.65 -8.07 -7.40
N ALA A 333 -33.29 -8.56 -6.21
CA ALA A 333 -32.30 -7.92 -5.34
C ALA A 333 -30.87 -7.99 -5.90
N ASN A 334 -30.61 -8.91 -6.82
CA ASN A 334 -29.28 -9.17 -7.38
C ASN A 334 -29.19 -8.80 -8.87
N ASN A 335 -30.17 -8.05 -9.39
CA ASN A 335 -30.12 -7.51 -10.73
C ASN A 335 -28.90 -6.59 -10.91
N LEU A 336 -28.09 -6.83 -11.95
CA LEU A 336 -27.04 -5.91 -12.38
C LEU A 336 -27.63 -4.83 -13.29
N CYS A 337 -27.31 -3.56 -13.04
CA CYS A 337 -27.63 -2.48 -13.97
C CYS A 337 -26.54 -2.36 -15.05
N ILE A 338 -26.92 -2.29 -16.33
CA ILE A 338 -25.98 -2.03 -17.43
C ILE A 338 -26.32 -0.68 -18.05
N GLU A 339 -25.36 0.24 -18.04
CA GLU A 339 -25.48 1.58 -18.60
C GLU A 339 -24.51 1.75 -19.79
N MET A 340 -25.04 1.96 -20.98
CA MET A 340 -24.27 2.29 -22.18
C MET A 340 -24.29 3.81 -22.38
N LEU A 341 -23.13 4.47 -22.35
CA LEU A 341 -23.03 5.90 -22.60
C LEU A 341 -23.24 6.25 -24.09
N PRO A 342 -23.59 7.52 -24.41
CA PRO A 342 -23.74 7.95 -25.79
C PRO A 342 -22.48 7.67 -26.61
N ALA A 343 -22.64 7.07 -27.79
CA ALA A 343 -21.56 6.65 -28.68
C ALA A 343 -20.66 5.51 -28.18
N ALA A 344 -20.98 4.88 -27.04
CA ALA A 344 -20.28 3.69 -26.58
C ALA A 344 -20.55 2.49 -27.52
N VAL A 345 -19.52 1.68 -27.73
CA VAL A 345 -19.55 0.42 -28.49
C VAL A 345 -19.03 -0.69 -27.58
N LEU A 346 -19.84 -1.74 -27.43
CA LEU A 346 -19.45 -2.95 -26.72
C LEU A 346 -19.26 -4.09 -27.73
N GLU A 347 -18.03 -4.58 -27.84
CA GLU A 347 -17.72 -5.78 -28.61
C GLU A 347 -17.76 -7.00 -27.70
N VAL A 348 -18.43 -8.06 -28.13
CA VAL A 348 -18.69 -9.23 -27.29
C VAL A 348 -18.18 -10.47 -28.00
N THR A 349 -17.24 -11.15 -27.35
CA THR A 349 -16.72 -12.46 -27.76
C THR A 349 -17.09 -13.49 -26.70
N GLY A 350 -18.08 -14.32 -27.00
CA GLY A 350 -18.64 -15.29 -26.05
C GLY A 350 -20.12 -15.12 -25.79
N PRO A 351 -20.72 -16.00 -24.97
CA PRO A 351 -22.10 -15.84 -24.55
C PRO A 351 -22.26 -14.71 -23.53
N LEU A 352 -23.32 -13.91 -23.68
CA LEU A 352 -23.82 -13.02 -22.63
C LEU A 352 -25.14 -13.57 -22.12
N ILE A 353 -25.20 -13.85 -20.82
CA ILE A 353 -26.33 -14.51 -20.19
C ILE A 353 -26.95 -13.53 -19.20
N THR A 354 -28.24 -13.22 -19.37
CA THR A 354 -28.97 -12.43 -18.39
C THR A 354 -29.91 -13.32 -17.58
N LYS A 355 -29.83 -13.16 -16.25
CA LYS A 355 -30.74 -13.71 -15.24
C LYS A 355 -31.33 -12.58 -14.39
N ASN A 356 -31.29 -11.35 -14.88
CA ASN A 356 -32.05 -10.26 -14.26
C ASN A 356 -33.55 -10.55 -14.40
N VAL A 357 -34.33 -10.25 -13.37
CA VAL A 357 -35.80 -10.49 -13.33
C VAL A 357 -36.61 -9.25 -13.06
#